data_AF-A0A842RZB0-F1
#
_entry.id   AF-A0A842RZB0-F1
#
_cell.length_a   1.000
_cell.length_b   1.000
_cell.length_c   1.000
_cell.angle_alpha   90.00
_cell.angle_beta   90.00
_cell.angle_gamma   90.00
#
_symmetry.space_group_name_H-M   'P 1'
#
loop_
_entity.id
_entity.type
_entity.pdbx_description
1 polymer ?
#
loop_
_entity_poly.entity_id
_entity_poly.type
_entity_poly.pdbx_seq_one_letter_code
_entity_poly.pdbx_strand_id
1 'polypeptide(L)'
;MVDWKRSLLKTVIYRLITLVLGTLTAYVATQDLAAAGGVALLTEFVQSINYFIYETIWSHFEERRIRKKVEEEFMNKEVQMMIDFNFLRDLSYELSQMDTFIDKVYFSIIKFFDRMLENEELETLHDEILKHKAHFELVHQGRNFKPDEGVEQLDKEEIKEIKEVKEKVKKSELPEEEA
;
A
#
# COMPACT_ATOMS: atom_id res chain seq x y z
N MET A 1 -28.83 -4.96 6.50
CA MET A 1 -28.50 -5.07 7.94
C MET A 1 -28.60 -6.54 8.29
N VAL A 2 -27.48 -7.24 8.44
CA VAL A 2 -27.51 -8.68 8.77
C VAL A 2 -28.05 -8.78 10.19
N ASP A 3 -29.24 -9.35 10.34
CA ASP A 3 -29.93 -9.49 11.63
C ASP A 3 -29.12 -10.44 12.53
N TRP A 4 -28.18 -9.89 13.29
CA TRP A 4 -27.30 -10.62 14.20
C TRP A 4 -28.10 -11.54 15.15
N LYS A 5 -29.31 -11.10 15.52
CA LYS A 5 -30.28 -11.88 16.30
C LYS A 5 -30.75 -13.16 15.59
N ARG A 6 -30.99 -13.12 14.26
CA ARG A 6 -31.37 -14.31 13.48
C ARG A 6 -30.21 -15.28 13.35
N SER A 7 -28.99 -14.79 13.18
CA SER A 7 -27.80 -15.64 13.11
C SER A 7 -27.52 -16.33 14.44
N LEU A 8 -27.57 -15.59 15.55
CA LEU A 8 -27.45 -16.19 16.89
C LEU A 8 -28.54 -17.23 17.15
N LEU A 9 -29.79 -16.94 16.77
CA LEU A 9 -30.89 -17.87 16.96
C LEU A 9 -30.68 -19.16 16.16
N LYS A 10 -30.23 -19.06 14.90
CA LYS A 10 -29.88 -20.23 14.09
C LYS A 10 -28.77 -21.07 14.71
N THR A 11 -27.72 -20.43 15.22
CA THR A 11 -26.60 -21.13 15.88
C THR A 11 -27.06 -21.84 17.15
N VAL A 12 -27.88 -21.18 17.98
CA VAL A 12 -28.42 -21.76 19.21
C VAL A 12 -29.34 -22.94 18.89
N ILE A 13 -30.25 -22.80 17.92
CA ILE A 13 -31.14 -23.87 17.48
C ILE A 13 -30.34 -25.06 16.95
N TYR A 14 -29.34 -24.80 16.11
CA TYR A 14 -28.50 -25.85 15.54
C TYR A 14 -27.78 -26.65 16.65
N ARG A 15 -27.18 -25.95 17.63
CA ARG A 15 -26.54 -26.57 18.80
C ARG A 15 -27.50 -27.38 19.65
N LEU A 16 -28.74 -26.91 19.80
CA LEU A 16 -29.75 -27.60 20.59
C LEU A 16 -30.20 -28.89 19.89
N ILE A 17 -30.35 -28.85 18.56
CA ILE A 17 -30.69 -30.03 17.76
C ILE A 17 -29.56 -31.06 17.80
N THR A 18 -28.31 -30.66 17.62
CA THR A 18 -27.17 -31.60 17.67
C THR A 18 -27.00 -32.20 19.06
N LEU A 19 -27.20 -31.41 20.12
CA LEU A 19 -27.13 -31.89 21.50
C LEU A 19 -28.26 -32.89 21.81
N VAL A 20 -29.49 -32.59 21.38
CA VAL A 20 -30.63 -33.52 21.54
C VAL A 20 -30.39 -34.79 20.73
N LEU A 21 -29.91 -34.71 19.50
CA LEU A 21 -29.63 -35.86 18.65
C LEU A 21 -28.51 -36.74 19.23
N GLY A 22 -27.44 -36.12 19.75
CA GLY A 22 -26.36 -36.81 20.45
C GLY A 22 -26.84 -37.51 21.71
N THR A 23 -27.68 -36.84 22.50
CA THR A 23 -28.29 -37.42 23.70
C THR A 23 -29.22 -38.58 23.34
N LEU A 24 -30.03 -38.45 22.30
CA LEU A 24 -30.96 -39.50 21.87
C LEU A 24 -30.20 -40.73 21.37
N THR A 25 -29.14 -40.54 20.60
CA THR A 25 -28.29 -41.62 20.08
C THR A 25 -27.59 -42.36 21.23
N ALA A 26 -27.04 -41.62 22.21
CA ALA A 26 -26.43 -42.20 23.40
C ALA A 26 -27.48 -42.89 24.30
N TYR A 27 -28.70 -42.38 24.38
CA TYR A 27 -29.79 -42.97 25.14
C TYR A 27 -30.28 -44.28 24.52
N VAL A 28 -30.36 -44.37 23.20
CA VAL A 28 -30.68 -45.64 22.51
C VAL A 28 -29.63 -46.71 22.81
N ALA A 29 -28.36 -46.33 22.94
CA ALA A 29 -27.27 -47.26 23.25
C ALA A 29 -27.21 -47.65 24.74
N THR A 30 -27.54 -46.73 25.65
CA THR A 30 -27.28 -46.90 27.10
C THR A 30 -28.55 -47.17 27.92
N GLN A 31 -29.73 -46.85 27.37
CA GLN A 31 -31.06 -46.87 28.03
C GLN A 31 -31.17 -46.08 29.34
N ASP A 32 -30.14 -45.28 29.68
CA ASP A 32 -30.08 -44.41 30.85
C ASP A 32 -29.91 -42.95 30.39
N LEU A 33 -30.84 -42.10 30.81
CA LEU A 33 -30.92 -40.70 30.42
C LEU A 33 -29.77 -39.86 31.03
N ALA A 34 -29.32 -40.21 32.24
CA ALA A 34 -28.23 -39.50 32.91
C ALA A 34 -26.89 -39.82 32.24
N ALA A 35 -26.65 -41.09 31.93
CA ALA A 35 -25.46 -41.52 31.19
C ALA A 35 -25.44 -40.93 29.78
N ALA A 36 -26.58 -40.94 29.08
CA ALA A 36 -26.70 -40.40 27.73
C ALA A 36 -26.44 -38.88 27.65
N GLY A 37 -26.98 -38.10 28.60
CA GLY A 37 -26.72 -36.67 28.69
C GLY A 37 -25.25 -36.36 28.98
N GLY A 38 -24.63 -37.14 29.86
CA GLY A 38 -23.20 -37.02 30.17
C GLY A 38 -22.32 -37.29 28.94
N VAL A 39 -22.62 -38.35 28.18
CA VAL A 39 -21.89 -38.68 26.95
C VAL A 39 -22.05 -37.60 25.87
N ALA A 40 -23.25 -37.05 25.70
CA ALA A 40 -23.51 -36.00 24.71
C ALA A 40 -22.73 -34.72 25.03
N LEU A 41 -22.71 -34.29 26.30
CA LEU A 41 -21.95 -33.12 26.74
C LEU A 41 -20.44 -33.32 26.59
N LEU A 42 -19.93 -34.50 26.94
CA LEU A 42 -18.52 -34.84 26.74
C LEU A 42 -18.13 -34.82 25.26
N THR A 43 -18.99 -35.33 24.39
CA THR A 43 -18.75 -35.38 22.94
C THR A 43 -18.67 -33.97 22.36
N GLU A 44 -19.61 -33.09 22.71
CA GLU A 44 -19.61 -31.69 22.27
C GLU A 44 -18.40 -30.92 22.80
N PHE A 45 -17.98 -31.20 24.04
CA PHE A 45 -16.78 -30.59 24.64
C PHE A 45 -15.50 -31.03 23.92
N VAL A 46 -15.36 -32.32 23.63
CA VAL A 46 -14.22 -32.86 22.87
C VAL A 46 -14.20 -32.28 21.45
N GLN A 47 -15.37 -32.16 20.80
CA GLN A 47 -15.46 -31.52 19.49
C GLN A 47 -15.05 -30.05 19.53
N SER A 48 -15.47 -29.30 20.56
CA SER A 48 -15.07 -27.90 20.74
C SER A 48 -13.56 -27.75 20.94
N ILE A 49 -12.93 -28.63 21.72
CA ILE A 49 -11.47 -28.64 21.91
C ILE A 49 -10.77 -28.96 20.59
N ASN A 50 -11.23 -29.99 19.87
CA ASN A 50 -10.63 -30.39 18.60
C ASN A 50 -10.72 -29.28 17.55
N TYR A 51 -11.87 -28.59 17.45
CA TYR A 51 -12.04 -27.45 16.57
C TYR A 51 -11.11 -26.29 16.94
N PHE A 52 -10.98 -25.98 18.23
CA PHE A 52 -10.08 -24.94 18.71
C PHE A 52 -8.61 -25.23 18.36
N ILE A 53 -8.17 -26.48 18.52
CA ILE A 53 -6.83 -26.92 18.12
C ILE A 53 -6.64 -26.79 16.61
N TYR A 54 -7.62 -27.24 15.81
CA TYR A 54 -7.58 -27.12 14.35
C TYR A 54 -7.45 -25.65 13.91
N GLU A 55 -8.30 -24.78 14.45
CA GLU A 55 -8.28 -23.34 14.14
C GLU A 55 -6.95 -22.70 14.56
N THR A 56 -6.41 -23.05 15.73
CA THR A 56 -5.14 -22.51 16.24
C THR A 56 -3.97 -22.93 15.34
N ILE A 57 -3.91 -24.20 14.96
CA ILE A 57 -2.86 -24.72 14.07
C ILE A 57 -2.97 -24.04 12.69
N TRP A 58 -4.18 -24.00 12.12
CA TRP A 58 -4.38 -23.47 10.78
C TRP A 58 -4.19 -21.94 10.71
N SER A 59 -4.68 -21.20 11.71
CA SER A 59 -4.46 -19.75 11.83
C SER A 59 -2.98 -19.40 11.92
N HIS A 60 -2.17 -20.19 12.64
CA HIS A 60 -0.72 -19.96 12.70
C HIS A 60 -0.03 -20.22 11.35
N PHE A 61 -0.52 -21.17 10.55
CA PHE A 61 -0.01 -21.43 9.21
C PHE A 61 -0.47 -20.38 8.18
N GLU A 62 -1.72 -19.92 8.25
CA GLU A 62 -2.26 -18.91 7.34
C GLU A 62 -1.67 -17.52 7.58
N GLU A 63 -1.45 -17.12 8.82
CA GLU A 63 -0.80 -15.84 9.14
C GLU A 63 0.58 -15.70 8.50
N ARG A 64 1.34 -16.81 8.38
CA ARG A 64 2.64 -16.82 7.70
C ARG A 64 2.49 -16.66 6.18
N ARG A 65 1.43 -17.19 5.59
CA ARG A 65 1.16 -17.07 4.15
C ARG A 65 0.64 -15.68 3.79
N ILE A 66 -0.20 -15.09 4.63
CA ILE A 66 -0.74 -13.73 4.44
C ILE A 66 0.39 -12.71 4.59
N ARG A 67 1.28 -12.84 5.60
CA ARG A 67 2.45 -11.96 5.74
C ARG A 67 3.33 -11.95 4.48
N LYS A 68 3.62 -13.12 3.91
CA LYS A 68 4.40 -13.21 2.66
C LYS A 68 3.72 -12.54 1.46
N LYS A 69 2.40 -12.71 1.31
CA LYS A 69 1.65 -12.04 0.22
C LYS A 69 1.62 -10.52 0.40
N VAL A 70 1.47 -10.05 1.63
CA VAL A 70 1.46 -8.63 1.96
C VAL A 70 2.85 -8.02 1.70
N GLU A 71 3.91 -8.71 2.09
CA GLU A 71 5.30 -8.29 1.81
C GLU A 71 5.58 -8.24 0.29
N GLU A 72 5.16 -9.26 -0.48
CA GLU A 72 5.25 -9.26 -1.95
C GLU A 72 4.44 -8.10 -2.58
N GLU A 73 3.26 -7.77 -2.06
CA GLU A 73 2.45 -6.63 -2.53
C GLU A 73 3.08 -5.27 -2.19
N PHE A 74 3.72 -5.13 -1.03
CA PHE A 74 4.46 -3.93 -0.65
C PHE A 74 5.72 -3.75 -1.50
N MET A 75 6.49 -4.81 -1.73
CA MET A 75 7.68 -4.76 -2.61
C MET A 75 7.32 -4.40 -4.06
N ASN A 76 6.19 -4.90 -4.59
CA ASN A 76 5.71 -4.53 -5.92
C ASN A 76 5.20 -3.08 -6.00
N LYS A 77 4.78 -2.47 -4.88
CA LYS A 77 4.39 -1.06 -4.82
C LYS A 77 5.57 -0.11 -4.64
N GLU A 78 6.63 -0.51 -3.96
CA GLU A 78 7.85 0.30 -3.85
C GLU A 78 8.55 0.47 -5.22
N VAL A 79 8.46 -0.53 -6.10
CA VAL A 79 9.02 -0.45 -7.46
C VAL A 79 8.29 0.57 -8.34
N GLN A 80 7.02 0.90 -8.07
CA GLN A 80 6.32 2.02 -8.73
C GLN A 80 6.80 3.41 -8.26
N MET A 81 7.60 3.50 -7.21
CA MET A 81 8.21 4.77 -6.77
C MET A 81 9.57 5.06 -7.42
N MET A 82 10.13 4.12 -8.20
CA MET A 82 11.19 4.44 -9.15
C MET A 82 10.55 5.04 -10.40
N ILE A 83 10.69 6.35 -10.55
CA ILE A 83 10.26 7.10 -11.73
C ILE A 83 10.78 6.39 -12.99
N ASP A 84 9.89 5.83 -13.80
CA ASP A 84 10.25 5.17 -15.06
C ASP A 84 10.74 6.23 -16.06
N PHE A 85 11.85 5.96 -16.75
CA PHE A 85 12.34 6.80 -17.85
C PHE A 85 11.26 7.06 -18.90
N ASN A 86 10.39 6.07 -19.16
CA ASN A 86 9.26 6.24 -20.07
C ASN A 86 8.26 7.28 -19.55
N PHE A 87 8.01 7.31 -18.24
CA PHE A 87 7.13 8.30 -17.63
C PHE A 87 7.71 9.72 -17.76
N LEU A 88 9.01 9.90 -17.52
CA LEU A 88 9.65 11.22 -17.69
C LEU A 88 9.60 11.70 -19.14
N ARG A 89 9.84 10.79 -20.10
CA ARG A 89 9.68 11.09 -21.52
C ARG A 89 8.26 11.54 -21.83
N ASP A 90 7.26 10.76 -21.41
CA ASP A 90 5.85 11.03 -21.73
C ASP A 90 5.39 12.34 -21.07
N LEU A 91 5.77 12.58 -19.81
CA LEU A 91 5.51 13.84 -19.11
C LEU A 91 6.17 15.03 -19.81
N SER A 92 7.42 14.88 -20.25
CA SER A 92 8.13 15.93 -20.99
C SER A 92 7.41 16.30 -22.30
N TYR A 93 6.84 15.30 -22.99
CA TYR A 93 6.03 15.50 -24.19
C TYR A 93 4.72 16.22 -23.87
N GLU A 94 3.99 15.79 -22.84
CA GLU A 94 2.72 16.42 -22.45
C GLU A 94 2.92 17.89 -22.05
N LEU A 95 3.92 18.16 -21.22
CA LEU A 95 4.28 19.53 -20.82
C LEU A 95 4.64 20.39 -22.03
N SER A 96 5.28 19.82 -23.05
CA SER A 96 5.63 20.52 -24.28
C SER A 96 4.42 21.03 -25.06
N GLN A 97 3.32 20.27 -25.01
CA GLN A 97 2.06 20.61 -25.67
C GLN A 97 1.17 21.53 -24.83
N MET A 98 1.48 21.73 -23.54
CA MET A 98 0.68 22.57 -22.67
C MET A 98 0.78 24.04 -23.07
N ASP A 99 -0.36 24.70 -23.20
CA ASP A 99 -0.42 26.13 -23.44
C ASP A 99 -0.66 26.89 -22.12
N THR A 100 0.37 27.56 -21.58
CA THR A 100 0.27 28.27 -20.28
C THR A 100 0.34 29.79 -20.41
N PHE A 101 -0.65 30.49 -19.87
CA PHE A 101 -0.68 31.96 -19.82
C PHE A 101 -0.10 32.53 -18.52
N ILE A 102 0.28 31.67 -17.57
CA ILE A 102 0.81 32.06 -16.27
C ILE A 102 2.33 32.00 -16.33
N ASP A 103 2.98 33.13 -16.05
CA ASP A 103 4.44 33.30 -15.99
C ASP A 103 5.11 32.28 -15.08
N LYS A 104 4.61 32.10 -13.85
CA LYS A 104 5.16 31.14 -12.89
C LYS A 104 5.20 29.72 -13.43
N VAL A 105 4.09 29.28 -14.03
CA VAL A 105 3.95 27.93 -14.59
C VAL A 105 4.90 27.75 -15.77
N TYR A 106 5.05 28.77 -16.63
CA TYR A 106 6.00 28.74 -17.73
C TYR A 106 7.43 28.52 -17.22
N PHE A 107 7.90 29.34 -16.27
CA PHE A 107 9.26 29.22 -15.73
C PHE A 107 9.48 27.92 -14.96
N SER A 108 8.47 27.42 -14.24
CA SER A 108 8.54 26.11 -13.58
C SER A 108 8.72 24.97 -14.58
N ILE A 109 7.99 24.99 -15.71
CA ILE A 109 8.10 23.96 -16.74
C ILE A 109 9.46 24.05 -17.46
N ILE A 110 9.93 25.25 -17.81
CA ILE A 110 11.26 25.46 -18.39
C ILE A 110 12.35 24.91 -17.46
N LYS A 111 12.26 25.24 -16.17
CA LYS A 111 13.20 24.75 -15.16
C LYS A 111 13.15 23.23 -14.98
N PHE A 112 11.97 22.64 -15.09
CA PHE A 112 11.83 21.18 -15.09
C PHE A 112 12.60 20.56 -16.26
N PHE A 113 12.45 21.10 -17.48
CA PHE A 113 13.24 20.65 -18.63
C PHE A 113 14.76 20.82 -18.40
N ASP A 114 15.20 21.96 -17.84
CA ASP A 114 16.61 22.20 -17.53
C ASP A 114 17.16 21.17 -16.53
N ARG A 115 16.44 20.91 -15.44
CA ARG A 115 16.86 19.91 -14.44
C ARG A 115 16.94 18.50 -15.03
N MET A 116 16.07 18.15 -15.99
CA MET A 116 16.17 16.86 -16.66
C MET A 116 17.38 16.78 -17.61
N LEU A 117 17.72 17.89 -18.28
CA LEU A 117 18.90 17.97 -19.15
C LEU A 117 20.22 18.03 -18.37
N GLU A 118 20.21 18.52 -17.13
CA GLU A 118 21.37 18.51 -16.23
C GLU A 118 21.66 17.12 -15.63
N ASN A 119 20.69 16.21 -15.63
CA ASN A 119 20.84 14.88 -15.03
C ASN A 119 21.54 13.89 -15.97
N GLU A 120 22.72 13.39 -15.55
CA GLU A 120 23.52 12.39 -16.29
C GLU A 120 22.77 11.06 -16.51
N GLU A 121 21.89 10.65 -15.59
CA GLU A 121 21.13 9.41 -15.73
C GLU A 121 20.11 9.47 -16.89
N LEU A 122 19.72 10.68 -17.30
CA LEU A 122 18.74 10.94 -18.37
C LEU A 122 19.38 11.20 -19.73
N GLU A 123 20.70 10.99 -19.89
CA GLU A 123 21.43 11.28 -21.14
C GLU A 123 20.74 10.71 -22.38
N THR A 124 20.20 9.49 -22.27
CA THR A 124 19.49 8.81 -23.37
C THR A 124 18.21 9.52 -23.83
N LEU A 125 17.59 10.33 -22.97
CA LEU A 125 16.38 11.10 -23.25
C LEU A 125 16.67 12.58 -23.57
N HIS A 126 17.90 13.06 -23.39
CA HIS A 126 18.24 14.48 -23.55
C HIS A 126 17.85 15.03 -24.92
N ASP A 127 18.09 14.28 -25.99
CA ASP A 127 17.74 14.69 -27.35
C ASP A 127 16.22 14.89 -27.55
N GLU A 128 15.39 14.04 -26.93
CA GLU A 128 13.93 14.15 -26.98
C GLU A 128 13.43 15.29 -26.11
N ILE A 129 13.97 15.37 -24.89
CA ILE A 129 13.65 16.43 -23.92
C ILE A 129 14.00 17.81 -24.48
N LEU A 130 15.14 17.95 -25.17
CA LEU A 130 15.55 19.19 -25.82
C LEU A 130 14.57 19.59 -26.93
N LYS A 131 14.09 18.63 -27.74
CA LYS A 131 13.05 18.90 -28.74
C LYS A 131 11.75 19.36 -28.09
N HIS A 132 11.34 18.71 -27.00
CA HIS A 132 10.14 19.06 -26.24
C HIS A 132 10.23 20.46 -25.62
N LYS A 133 11.38 20.80 -25.02
CA LYS A 133 11.66 22.14 -24.50
C LYS A 133 11.59 23.19 -25.59
N ALA A 134 12.27 22.97 -26.72
CA ALA A 134 12.28 23.91 -27.84
C ALA A 134 10.87 24.13 -28.41
N HIS A 135 10.07 23.07 -28.53
CA HIS A 135 8.67 23.18 -28.95
C HIS A 135 7.84 23.99 -27.96
N PHE A 136 8.02 23.76 -26.65
CA PHE A 136 7.33 24.51 -25.60
C PHE A 136 7.67 26.01 -25.70
N GLU A 137 8.95 26.35 -25.81
CA GLU A 137 9.39 27.76 -25.98
C GLU A 137 8.77 28.37 -27.23
N LEU A 138 8.80 27.67 -28.38
CA LEU A 138 8.22 28.14 -29.65
C LEU A 138 6.73 28.50 -29.53
N VAL A 139 5.93 27.66 -28.85
CA VAL A 139 4.51 27.94 -28.61
C VAL A 139 4.30 29.21 -27.78
N HIS A 140 5.28 29.58 -26.96
CA HIS A 140 5.20 30.67 -26.00
C HIS A 140 6.02 31.92 -26.39
N GLN A 141 6.76 31.90 -27.50
CA GLN A 141 7.64 33.00 -27.95
C GLN A 141 6.95 34.37 -28.15
N GLY A 142 5.63 34.38 -28.34
CA GLY A 142 4.83 35.61 -28.46
C GLY A 142 4.39 36.22 -27.12
N ARG A 143 4.77 35.63 -25.98
CA ARG A 143 4.28 36.03 -24.65
C ARG A 143 5.33 36.86 -23.91
N ASN A 144 4.88 37.90 -23.22
CA ASN A 144 5.75 38.75 -22.40
C ASN A 144 5.73 38.30 -20.94
N PHE A 145 6.42 37.19 -20.65
CA PHE A 145 6.57 36.69 -19.29
C PHE A 145 7.67 37.44 -18.54
N LYS A 146 7.39 37.82 -17.29
CA LYS A 146 8.37 38.47 -16.41
C LYS A 146 9.03 37.42 -15.52
N PRO A 147 10.37 37.41 -15.36
CA PRO A 147 11.02 36.53 -14.40
C PRO A 147 10.47 36.80 -13.00
N ASP A 148 9.93 35.76 -12.33
CA ASP A 148 9.36 35.88 -10.99
C ASP A 148 10.40 35.59 -9.91
N GLU A 149 10.71 36.58 -9.07
CA GLU A 149 11.62 36.48 -7.92
C GLU A 149 11.13 35.48 -6.85
N GLY A 150 9.84 35.10 -6.87
CA GLY A 150 9.27 34.13 -5.94
C GLY A 150 9.67 32.68 -6.20
N VAL A 151 9.97 32.32 -7.45
CA VAL A 151 10.39 30.94 -7.80
C VAL A 151 11.79 30.64 -7.25
N GLU A 152 12.70 31.62 -7.28
CA GLU A 152 14.04 31.49 -6.70
C GLU A 152 14.03 31.30 -5.17
N GLN A 153 12.99 31.78 -4.48
CA GLN A 153 12.86 31.63 -3.03
C GLN A 153 12.44 30.20 -2.65
N LEU A 154 11.52 29.60 -3.42
CA LEU A 154 11.10 28.20 -3.24
C LEU A 154 12.27 27.24 -3.43
N ASP A 155 13.16 27.48 -4.40
CA ASP A 155 14.37 26.66 -4.58
C ASP A 155 15.32 26.71 -3.37
N LYS A 156 15.49 27.89 -2.77
CA LYS A 156 16.39 28.05 -1.61
C LYS A 156 15.86 27.30 -0.40
N GLU A 157 14.54 27.26 -0.23
CA GLU A 157 13.87 26.50 0.82
C GLU A 157 13.94 24.99 0.55
N GLU A 158 13.60 24.53 -0.66
CA GLU A 158 13.70 23.10 -1.05
C GLU A 158 15.14 22.57 -0.91
N ILE A 159 16.14 23.32 -1.38
CA ILE A 159 17.56 22.92 -1.28
C ILE A 159 18.01 22.86 0.18
N LYS A 160 17.50 23.75 1.05
CA LYS A 160 17.80 23.73 2.48
C LYS A 160 17.17 22.50 3.14
N GLU A 161 15.92 22.19 2.80
CA GLU A 161 15.19 21.05 3.35
C GLU A 161 15.81 19.71 2.93
N ILE A 162 16.18 19.57 1.64
CA ILE A 162 16.89 18.38 1.13
C ILE A 162 18.25 18.22 1.82
N LYS A 163 18.98 19.32 2.08
CA LYS A 163 20.26 19.27 2.82
C LYS A 163 20.06 18.82 4.27
N GLU A 164 19.04 19.34 4.96
CA GLU A 164 18.72 18.94 6.34
C GLU A 164 18.29 17.46 6.42
N VAL A 165 17.53 16.97 5.44
CA VAL A 165 17.14 15.55 5.35
C VAL A 165 18.36 14.66 5.09
N LYS A 166 19.23 15.01 4.13
CA LYS A 166 20.47 14.27 3.87
C LYS A 166 21.40 14.25 5.09
N GLU A 167 21.47 15.33 5.87
CA GLU A 167 22.27 15.40 7.09
C GLU A 167 21.69 14.51 8.21
N LYS A 168 20.36 14.44 8.33
CA LYS A 168 19.69 13.53 9.29
C LYS A 168 19.89 12.06 8.91
N VAL A 169 19.75 11.72 7.62
CA VAL A 169 19.97 10.35 7.13
C VAL A 169 21.41 9.91 7.35
N LYS A 170 22.39 10.79 7.09
CA LYS A 170 23.81 10.50 7.32
C LYS A 170 24.17 10.32 8.80
N LYS A 171 23.43 10.96 9.72
CA LYS A 171 23.59 10.75 11.18
C LYS A 171 22.94 9.47 11.69
N SER A 172 21.91 8.95 11.02
CA SER A 172 21.26 7.68 11.38
C SER A 172 21.95 6.43 10.83
N GLU A 173 22.85 6.58 9.85
CA GLU A 173 23.60 5.48 9.22
C GLU A 173 24.99 5.22 9.83
N LEU A 174 25.42 5.98 10.84
CA LEU A 174 26.62 5.67 11.62
C LEU A 174 26.24 4.66 12.73
N PRO A 175 26.68 3.39 12.65
CA PRO A 175 26.52 2.49 13.78
C PRO A 175 27.34 3.02 14.95
N GLU A 176 26.74 3.01 16.13
CA GLU A 176 27.45 3.01 17.41
C GLU A 176 28.33 1.74 17.47
N GLU A 177 29.48 1.77 16.79
CA GLU A 177 30.62 0.93 17.14
C GLU A 177 31.76 1.85 17.60
N GLU A 178 32.23 1.57 18.81
CA GLU A 178 33.41 2.11 19.50
C GLU A 178 33.23 3.42 20.29
N ALA A 179 32.78 3.30 21.56
CA ALA A 179 33.62 3.52 22.76
C ALA A 179 32.81 3.43 24.06
#